data_AF-A0A955LLN0-F1
#
_entry.id   AF-A0A955LLN0-F1
#
_cell.length_a   1.000
_cell.length_b   1.000
_cell.length_c   1.000
_cell.angle_alpha   90.00
_cell.angle_beta   90.00
_cell.angle_gamma   90.00
#
_symmetry.space_group_name_H-M   'P 1'
#
loop_
_entity.id
_entity.type
_entity.pdbx_description
1 polymer ?
#
loop_
_entity_poly.entity_id
_entity_poly.type
_entity_poly.pdbx_seq_one_letter_code
_entity_poly.pdbx_strand_id
1 'polypeptide(L)'
;GQLLTSDSDFLSVIDTNLSGNKANYWVTRQTAHTIDVDRNGDLKATTTVTWRNDSPGDSWPGGEYINYVRVYVPKGSVVTDVTPQLDDYTVGEMFGYTEVAGVIKVSPQEDKTLTVTYVLPRDLNVSTSSTYELLWQPQPGILDEQVVFTFNVPGFLSTSDAASVTRRIQWPFRINLAFSAK
;
A
#
# COMPACT_ATOMS: atom_id res chain seq x y z
N GLY A 1 -1.78 -17.79 4.46
CA GLY A 1 -0.47 -17.09 4.52
C GLY A 1 -0.44 -16.29 5.81
N GLN A 2 0.76 -16.03 6.34
CA GLN A 2 0.96 -15.16 7.52
C GLN A 2 1.62 -13.86 7.06
N LEU A 3 1.32 -12.74 7.72
CA LEU A 3 2.12 -11.52 7.57
C LEU A 3 3.51 -11.76 8.17
N LEU A 4 4.55 -11.40 7.41
CA LEU A 4 5.93 -11.40 7.90
C LEU A 4 6.06 -10.38 9.01
N THR A 5 6.97 -10.60 9.95
CA THR A 5 7.30 -9.62 10.99
C THR A 5 8.38 -8.66 10.47
N SER A 6 8.25 -7.37 10.73
CA SER A 6 9.25 -6.35 10.42
C SER A 6 9.29 -5.28 11.50
N ASP A 7 10.49 -4.85 11.87
CA ASP A 7 10.74 -3.67 12.71
C ASP A 7 11.04 -2.41 11.86
N SER A 8 10.91 -2.53 10.53
CA SER A 8 11.10 -1.47 9.54
C SER A 8 9.77 -1.03 8.93
N ASP A 9 9.78 -0.17 7.90
CA ASP A 9 8.55 0.13 7.18
C ASP A 9 8.00 -1.15 6.53
N PHE A 10 6.67 -1.25 6.48
CA PHE A 10 5.94 -2.42 6.04
C PHE A 10 4.73 -2.02 5.22
N LEU A 11 4.50 -2.74 4.13
CA LEU A 11 3.28 -2.59 3.35
C LEU A 11 2.74 -3.93 2.89
N SER A 12 1.47 -4.20 3.20
CA SER A 12 0.71 -5.29 2.59
C SER A 12 -0.72 -4.87 2.30
N VAL A 13 -1.16 -5.07 1.06
CA VAL A 13 -2.54 -4.79 0.62
C VAL A 13 -3.23 -6.11 0.30
N ILE A 14 -4.25 -6.43 1.08
CA ILE A 14 -5.01 -7.69 0.99
C ILE A 14 -6.43 -7.40 0.54
N ASP A 15 -6.80 -8.00 -0.59
CA ASP A 15 -8.15 -7.97 -1.13
C ASP A 15 -8.95 -9.22 -0.72
N THR A 16 -10.24 -9.04 -0.52
CA THR A 16 -11.20 -10.15 -0.33
C THR A 16 -12.46 -9.84 -1.12
N ASN A 17 -12.65 -10.61 -2.20
CA ASN A 17 -13.85 -10.54 -3.01
C ASN A 17 -15.06 -11.05 -2.22
N LEU A 18 -16.00 -10.15 -1.95
CA LEU A 18 -17.28 -10.43 -1.29
C LEU A 18 -18.47 -10.47 -2.27
N SER A 19 -18.24 -10.24 -3.57
CA SER A 19 -19.29 -10.12 -4.60
C SER A 19 -19.99 -11.44 -4.93
N GLY A 20 -19.45 -12.57 -4.48
CA GLY A 20 -19.95 -13.90 -4.82
C GLY A 20 -19.78 -14.30 -6.30
N ASN A 21 -19.18 -13.43 -7.13
CA ASN A 21 -18.88 -13.64 -8.55
C ASN A 21 -17.40 -14.02 -8.80
N LYS A 22 -17.02 -14.16 -10.09
CA LYS A 22 -15.63 -14.39 -10.51
C LYS A 22 -14.96 -13.10 -10.99
N ALA A 23 -15.42 -11.92 -10.55
CA ALA A 23 -14.89 -10.62 -10.99
C ALA A 23 -13.36 -10.49 -10.85
N ASN A 24 -12.73 -11.21 -9.91
CA ASN A 24 -11.26 -11.27 -9.79
C ASN A 24 -10.53 -11.59 -11.10
N TYR A 25 -11.17 -12.34 -12.01
CA TYR A 25 -10.59 -12.64 -13.31
C TYR A 25 -10.44 -11.40 -14.20
N TRP A 26 -11.32 -10.42 -14.04
CA TRP A 26 -11.34 -9.17 -14.81
C TRP A 26 -10.76 -7.98 -14.07
N VAL A 27 -10.38 -8.15 -12.81
CA VAL A 27 -9.85 -7.06 -12.00
C VAL A 27 -8.33 -7.06 -12.03
N THR A 28 -7.75 -5.94 -12.43
CA THR A 28 -6.31 -5.68 -12.30
C THR A 28 -6.06 -4.67 -11.19
N ARG A 29 -4.89 -4.76 -10.58
CA ARG A 29 -4.48 -3.90 -9.45
C ARG A 29 -3.13 -3.24 -9.71
N GLN A 30 -3.02 -1.99 -9.32
CA GLN A 30 -1.78 -1.26 -9.21
C GLN A 30 -1.68 -0.64 -7.83
N THR A 31 -0.50 -0.72 -7.21
CA THR A 31 -0.24 -0.08 -5.94
C THR A 31 0.96 0.86 -6.06
N ALA A 32 0.75 2.12 -5.69
CA ALA A 32 1.79 3.12 -5.55
C ALA A 32 1.99 3.45 -4.06
N HIS A 33 3.24 3.62 -3.65
CA HIS A 33 3.59 3.95 -2.27
C HIS A 33 4.66 5.03 -2.27
N THR A 34 4.32 6.18 -1.70
CA THR A 34 5.18 7.35 -1.66
C THR A 34 5.54 7.70 -0.22
N ILE A 35 6.83 7.96 0.03
CA ILE A 35 7.33 8.49 1.30
C ILE A 35 7.80 9.91 1.11
N ASP A 36 7.28 10.81 1.95
CA ASP A 36 7.74 12.19 2.10
C ASP A 36 8.44 12.35 3.44
N VAL A 37 9.54 13.11 3.44
CA VAL A 37 10.27 13.47 4.66
C VAL A 37 9.89 14.88 5.09
N ASP A 38 9.41 15.04 6.32
CA ASP A 38 9.10 16.35 6.87
C ASP A 38 10.36 17.07 7.43
N ARG A 39 10.19 18.27 7.98
CA ARG A 39 11.31 19.06 8.55
C ARG A 39 11.90 18.47 9.82
N ASN A 40 11.17 17.60 10.51
CA ASN A 40 11.59 16.92 11.73
C ASN A 40 12.19 15.54 11.44
N GLY A 41 12.25 15.14 10.16
CA GLY A 41 12.68 13.81 9.73
C GLY A 41 11.59 12.74 9.89
N ASP A 42 10.36 13.12 10.25
CA ASP A 42 9.23 12.20 10.31
C ASP A 42 8.83 11.83 8.88
N LEU A 43 8.47 10.57 8.71
CA LEU A 43 8.11 10.01 7.42
C LEU A 43 6.59 9.99 7.26
N LYS A 44 6.09 10.68 6.24
CA LYS A 44 4.70 10.64 5.83
C LYS A 44 4.56 9.73 4.63
N ALA A 45 3.77 8.68 4.77
CA ALA A 45 3.47 7.73 3.72
C ALA A 45 2.13 8.02 3.06
N THR A 46 2.07 7.83 1.74
CA THR A 46 0.84 7.81 0.95
C THR A 46 0.80 6.55 0.11
N THR A 47 -0.09 5.63 0.47
CA THR A 47 -0.34 4.39 -0.29
C THR A 47 -1.59 4.58 -1.13
N THR A 48 -1.45 4.43 -2.44
CA THR A 48 -2.55 4.50 -3.41
C THR A 48 -2.71 3.14 -4.08
N VAL A 49 -3.91 2.56 -3.98
CA VAL A 49 -4.27 1.31 -4.63
C VAL A 49 -5.36 1.59 -5.65
N THR A 50 -5.13 1.24 -6.90
CA THR A 50 -6.10 1.40 -7.99
C THR A 50 -6.50 0.03 -8.50
N TRP A 51 -7.81 -0.20 -8.57
CA TRP A 51 -8.40 -1.37 -9.20
C TRP A 51 -9.10 -0.95 -10.49
N ARG A 52 -8.86 -1.70 -11.56
CA ARG A 52 -9.59 -1.60 -12.83
C ARG A 52 -10.42 -2.86 -12.97
N ASN A 53 -11.73 -2.73 -13.15
CA ASN A 53 -12.63 -3.86 -13.39
C ASN A 53 -13.02 -3.92 -14.88
N ASP A 54 -12.40 -4.82 -15.64
CA ASP A 54 -12.67 -5.00 -17.07
C ASP A 54 -13.83 -5.98 -17.35
N SER A 55 -14.69 -6.26 -16.36
CA SER A 55 -15.90 -7.06 -16.58
C SER A 55 -16.73 -6.40 -17.70
N PRO A 56 -17.23 -7.16 -18.69
CA PRO A 56 -17.97 -6.58 -19.82
C PRO A 56 -19.34 -6.01 -19.42
N GLY A 57 -19.83 -6.38 -18.23
CA GLY A 57 -21.10 -5.94 -17.66
C GLY A 57 -21.39 -6.70 -16.37
N ASP A 58 -22.63 -6.59 -15.88
CA ASP A 58 -23.04 -7.14 -14.57
C ASP A 58 -23.53 -8.59 -14.61
N SER A 59 -23.16 -9.32 -15.66
CA SER A 59 -23.56 -10.72 -15.84
C SER A 59 -22.49 -11.68 -15.36
N TRP A 60 -22.92 -12.74 -14.69
CA TRP A 60 -22.04 -13.86 -14.33
C TRP A 60 -21.25 -14.36 -15.56
N PRO A 61 -19.93 -14.60 -15.44
CA PRO A 61 -19.16 -14.66 -14.21
C PRO A 61 -18.55 -13.33 -13.75
N GLY A 62 -18.72 -12.25 -14.51
CA GLY A 62 -18.24 -10.91 -14.17
C GLY A 62 -19.22 -10.17 -13.26
N GLY A 63 -19.03 -8.85 -13.20
CA GLY A 63 -19.93 -7.92 -12.53
C GLY A 63 -19.22 -6.99 -11.57
N GLU A 64 -19.98 -6.36 -10.68
CA GLU A 64 -19.41 -5.50 -9.63
C GLU A 64 -18.39 -6.28 -8.79
N TYR A 65 -17.27 -5.64 -8.50
CA TYR A 65 -16.24 -6.13 -7.60
C TYR A 65 -16.39 -5.45 -6.24
N ILE A 66 -17.04 -6.14 -5.30
CA ILE A 66 -17.18 -5.77 -3.90
C ILE A 66 -15.96 -6.33 -3.16
N ASN A 67 -15.02 -5.45 -2.84
CA ASN A 67 -13.76 -5.80 -2.20
C ASN A 67 -13.71 -5.33 -0.76
N TYR A 68 -13.53 -6.24 0.18
CA TYR A 68 -13.07 -5.89 1.52
C TYR A 68 -11.54 -5.80 1.53
N VAL A 69 -11.04 -4.59 1.41
CA VAL A 69 -9.61 -4.28 1.37
C VAL A 69 -9.08 -4.09 2.78
N ARG A 70 -7.87 -4.60 3.03
CA ARG A 70 -7.08 -4.33 4.24
C ARG A 70 -5.68 -3.87 3.82
N VAL A 71 -5.27 -2.73 4.34
CA VAL A 71 -3.93 -2.17 4.18
C VAL A 71 -3.23 -2.28 5.52
N TYR A 72 -2.17 -3.08 5.58
CA TYR A 72 -1.33 -3.25 6.76
C TYR A 72 -0.08 -2.38 6.62
N VAL A 73 0.16 -1.58 7.65
CA VAL A 73 1.28 -0.64 7.76
C VAL A 73 1.93 -0.79 9.14
N PRO A 74 3.13 -0.24 9.41
CA PRO A 74 3.83 -0.46 10.66
C PRO A 74 2.97 -0.18 11.89
N LYS A 75 3.17 -0.96 12.94
CA LYS A 75 2.50 -0.74 14.23
C LYS A 75 2.77 0.67 14.75
N GLY A 76 1.73 1.37 15.19
CA GLY A 76 1.87 2.73 15.71
C GLY A 76 1.87 3.82 14.63
N SER A 77 1.69 3.44 13.35
CA SER A 77 1.42 4.41 12.28
C SER A 77 0.14 5.17 12.59
N VAL A 78 0.16 6.49 12.40
CA VAL A 78 -1.01 7.34 12.61
C VAL A 78 -1.67 7.61 11.27
N VAL A 79 -2.84 7.00 11.03
CA VAL A 79 -3.64 7.23 9.83
C VAL A 79 -4.24 8.63 9.89
N THR A 80 -3.96 9.43 8.87
CA THR A 80 -4.35 10.85 8.79
C THR A 80 -5.45 11.12 7.77
N ASP A 81 -5.52 10.34 6.69
CA ASP A 81 -6.57 10.45 5.67
C ASP A 81 -6.80 9.11 4.98
N VAL A 82 -8.06 8.87 4.60
CA VAL A 82 -8.47 7.73 3.76
C VAL A 82 -9.50 8.23 2.76
N THR A 83 -9.13 8.21 1.48
CA THR A 83 -9.94 8.76 0.38
C THR A 83 -10.07 7.75 -0.76
N PRO A 84 -11.30 7.45 -1.24
CA PRO A 84 -12.58 7.86 -0.67
C PRO A 84 -12.84 7.18 0.68
N GLN A 85 -13.86 7.65 1.41
CA GLN A 85 -14.33 6.95 2.59
C GLN A 85 -14.80 5.54 2.20
N LEU A 86 -14.37 4.54 2.97
CA LEU A 86 -14.76 3.15 2.78
C LEU A 86 -16.09 2.85 3.51
N ASP A 87 -16.88 1.95 2.93
CA ASP A 87 -18.00 1.31 3.63
C ASP A 87 -17.41 0.42 4.75
N ASP A 88 -18.05 0.32 5.92
CA ASP A 88 -17.55 -0.47 7.08
C ASP A 88 -16.09 -0.17 7.46
N TYR A 89 -15.69 1.10 7.36
CA TYR A 89 -14.33 1.56 7.63
C TYR A 89 -13.88 1.33 9.07
N THR A 90 -12.70 0.74 9.24
CA THR A 90 -12.05 0.56 10.54
C THR A 90 -10.55 0.83 10.48
N VAL A 91 -9.99 1.35 11.58
CA VAL A 91 -8.55 1.38 11.83
C VAL A 91 -8.28 0.74 13.19
N GLY A 92 -7.33 -0.18 13.25
CA GLY A 92 -6.99 -0.88 14.49
C GLY A 92 -5.66 -1.62 14.43
N GLU A 93 -5.25 -2.22 15.55
CA GLU A 93 -4.09 -3.10 15.58
C GLU A 93 -4.49 -4.53 15.27
N MET A 94 -3.91 -5.12 14.23
CA MET A 94 -4.14 -6.51 13.82
C MET A 94 -2.82 -7.15 13.41
N PHE A 95 -2.56 -8.37 13.91
CA PHE A 95 -1.36 -9.16 13.58
C PHE A 95 -0.02 -8.43 13.82
N GLY A 96 0.03 -7.49 14.77
CA GLY A 96 1.22 -6.69 15.04
C GLY A 96 1.45 -5.52 14.08
N TYR A 97 0.44 -5.14 13.31
CA TYR A 97 0.45 -4.01 12.38
C TYR A 97 -0.73 -3.07 12.64
N THR A 98 -0.64 -1.86 12.13
CA THR A 98 -1.81 -0.98 12.00
C THR A 98 -2.56 -1.40 10.74
N GLU A 99 -3.82 -1.78 10.88
CA GLU A 99 -4.70 -2.18 9.79
C GLU A 99 -5.67 -1.05 9.47
N VAL A 100 -5.75 -0.70 8.19
CA VAL A 100 -6.82 0.14 7.63
C VAL A 100 -7.69 -0.76 6.77
N ALA A 101 -8.96 -0.92 7.13
CA ALA A 101 -9.86 -1.85 6.45
C ALA A 101 -11.20 -1.23 6.10
N GLY A 102 -11.85 -1.78 5.09
CA GLY A 102 -13.21 -1.42 4.70
C GLY A 102 -13.59 -2.01 3.34
N VAL A 103 -14.82 -1.73 2.92
CA VAL A 103 -15.38 -2.18 1.64
C VAL A 103 -15.27 -1.08 0.59
N ILE A 104 -14.80 -1.46 -0.59
CA ILE A 104 -14.80 -0.65 -1.81
C ILE A 104 -15.47 -1.43 -2.94
N LYS A 105 -16.34 -0.76 -3.70
CA LYS A 105 -17.11 -1.38 -4.80
C LYS A 105 -16.65 -0.81 -6.14
N VAL A 106 -16.23 -1.67 -7.05
CA VAL A 106 -15.71 -1.30 -8.38
C VAL A 106 -16.64 -1.90 -9.44
N SER A 107 -17.42 -1.04 -10.08
CA SER A 107 -18.39 -1.43 -11.11
C SER A 107 -17.69 -1.97 -12.37
N PRO A 108 -18.39 -2.73 -13.23
CA PRO A 108 -17.86 -3.08 -14.54
C PRO A 108 -17.42 -1.84 -15.33
N GLN A 109 -16.25 -1.93 -15.97
CA GLN A 109 -15.61 -0.84 -16.73
C GLN A 109 -15.22 0.39 -15.90
N GLU A 110 -15.20 0.29 -14.57
CA GLU A 110 -14.79 1.36 -13.65
C GLU A 110 -13.32 1.19 -13.23
N ASP A 111 -12.65 2.33 -13.02
CA ASP A 111 -11.43 2.45 -12.25
C ASP A 111 -11.75 3.06 -10.90
N LYS A 112 -11.24 2.45 -9.82
CA LYS A 112 -11.42 2.99 -8.48
C LYS A 112 -10.12 2.99 -7.71
N THR A 113 -9.87 4.10 -7.04
CA THR A 113 -8.61 4.35 -6.34
C THR A 113 -8.89 4.60 -4.87
N LEU A 114 -8.23 3.84 -4.01
CA LEU A 114 -8.11 4.09 -2.57
C LEU A 114 -6.76 4.75 -2.29
N THR A 115 -6.75 5.81 -1.50
CA THR A 115 -5.56 6.47 -0.99
C THR A 115 -5.61 6.47 0.52
N VAL A 116 -4.56 5.95 1.16
CA VAL A 116 -4.36 5.92 2.61
C VAL A 116 -3.11 6.74 2.91
N THR A 117 -3.27 7.82 3.67
CA THR A 117 -2.18 8.69 4.09
C THR A 117 -1.95 8.56 5.58
N TYR A 118 -0.72 8.29 5.98
CA TYR A 118 -0.36 8.04 7.38
C TYR A 118 1.05 8.54 7.69
N VAL A 119 1.31 8.78 8.97
CA VAL A 119 2.64 9.08 9.48
C VAL A 119 3.22 7.81 10.08
N LEU A 120 4.45 7.47 9.70
CA LEU A 120 5.16 6.30 10.23
C LEU A 120 5.56 6.49 11.70
N PRO A 121 5.77 5.38 12.44
CA PRO A 121 6.29 5.42 13.80
C PRO A 121 7.61 6.20 13.91
N ARG A 122 7.80 6.92 15.02
CA ARG A 122 8.95 7.84 15.23
C ARG A 122 10.31 7.14 15.26
N ASP A 123 10.34 5.84 15.57
CA ASP A 123 11.54 5.00 15.53
C ASP A 123 12.05 4.76 14.10
N LEU A 124 11.24 5.02 13.06
CA LEU A 124 11.65 4.97 11.65
C LEU A 124 12.12 6.33 11.10
N ASN A 125 12.32 7.34 11.96
CA ASN A 125 12.69 8.70 11.57
C ASN A 125 14.12 8.77 10.97
N VAL A 126 14.28 9.57 9.90
CA VAL A 126 15.56 9.67 9.15
C VAL A 126 16.63 10.53 9.85
N SER A 127 16.28 11.26 10.91
CA SER A 127 17.25 11.96 11.75
C SER A 127 17.98 11.01 12.71
N THR A 128 17.36 9.87 13.02
CA THR A 128 17.91 8.85 13.92
C THR A 128 18.46 7.62 13.20
N SER A 129 18.13 7.45 11.92
CA SER A 129 18.59 6.35 11.08
C SER A 129 19.23 6.86 9.78
N SER A 130 20.40 6.32 9.42
CA SER A 130 21.03 6.56 8.12
C SER A 130 20.48 5.65 7.01
N THR A 131 19.51 4.79 7.31
CA THR A 131 18.91 3.87 6.34
C THR A 131 17.40 3.83 6.45
N TYR A 132 16.73 3.70 5.31
CA TYR A 132 15.31 3.36 5.22
C TYR A 132 15.18 1.97 4.59
N GLU A 133 14.35 1.14 5.20
CA GLU A 133 13.97 -0.16 4.68
C GLU A 133 12.45 -0.25 4.62
N LEU A 134 11.92 -0.67 3.48
CA LEU A 134 10.53 -1.09 3.30
C LEU A 134 10.47 -2.58 2.99
N LEU A 135 9.75 -3.35 3.81
CA LEU A 135 9.30 -4.68 3.48
C LEU A 135 7.91 -4.61 2.82
N TRP A 136 7.85 -4.84 1.51
CA TRP A 136 6.59 -4.93 0.79
C TRP A 136 6.20 -6.40 0.64
N GLN A 137 5.11 -6.79 1.28
CA GLN A 137 4.55 -8.14 1.20
C GLN A 137 3.29 -8.17 0.33
N PRO A 138 3.41 -8.64 -0.93
CA PRO A 138 2.30 -9.06 -1.76
C PRO A 138 1.28 -9.98 -1.10
N GLN A 139 0.02 -9.88 -1.52
CA GLN A 139 -0.98 -10.90 -1.22
C GLN A 139 -0.67 -12.20 -1.98
N PRO A 140 -0.69 -13.36 -1.30
CA PRO A 140 -0.57 -14.64 -1.98
C PRO A 140 -1.70 -14.87 -2.98
N GLY A 141 -1.37 -15.31 -4.20
CA GLY A 141 -2.35 -15.63 -5.24
C GLY A 141 -2.63 -14.51 -6.23
N ILE A 142 -2.04 -13.32 -6.05
CA ILE A 142 -2.02 -12.28 -7.09
C ILE A 142 -1.03 -12.69 -8.17
N LEU A 143 -1.51 -12.76 -9.42
CA LEU A 143 -0.73 -13.17 -10.58
C LEU A 143 0.06 -12.01 -11.19
N ASP A 144 -0.50 -10.81 -11.13
CA ASP A 144 0.10 -9.61 -11.71
C ASP A 144 -0.36 -8.37 -10.94
N GLU A 145 0.59 -7.50 -10.63
CA GLU A 145 0.38 -6.21 -10.00
C GLU A 145 1.58 -5.34 -10.32
N GLN A 146 1.32 -4.11 -10.78
CA GLN A 146 2.36 -3.10 -10.86
C GLN A 146 2.52 -2.45 -9.49
N VAL A 147 3.76 -2.41 -9.01
CA VAL A 147 4.12 -1.72 -7.77
C VAL A 147 5.06 -0.56 -8.10
N VAL A 148 4.70 0.61 -7.60
CA VAL A 148 5.47 1.84 -7.74
C VAL A 148 5.85 2.32 -6.35
N PHE A 149 7.14 2.49 -6.13
CA PHE A 149 7.66 3.09 -4.91
C PHE A 149 8.33 4.42 -5.25
N THR A 150 8.09 5.43 -4.42
CA THR A 150 8.77 6.73 -4.52
C THR A 150 9.16 7.20 -3.13
N PHE A 151 10.40 7.62 -2.97
CA PHE A 151 10.91 8.29 -1.79
C PHE A 151 11.30 9.71 -2.18
N ASN A 152 10.59 10.70 -1.68
CA ASN A 152 10.84 12.10 -1.97
C ASN A 152 11.99 12.60 -1.11
N VAL A 153 13.22 12.49 -1.65
CA VAL A 153 14.44 12.90 -0.97
C VAL A 153 14.48 14.43 -0.86
N PRO A 154 14.49 15.01 0.35
CA PRO A 154 14.55 16.45 0.51
C PRO A 154 15.91 16.99 0.04
N GLY A 155 15.96 18.28 -0.31
CA GLY A 155 17.14 18.90 -0.93
C GLY A 155 18.44 18.79 -0.12
N PHE A 156 18.34 18.58 1.20
CA PHE A 156 19.46 18.43 2.13
C PHE A 156 19.97 16.97 2.28
N LEU A 157 19.33 15.98 1.63
CA LEU A 157 19.76 14.59 1.63
C LEU A 157 20.16 14.12 0.22
N SER A 158 21.04 13.10 0.18
CA SER A 158 21.26 12.22 -0.98
C SER A 158 21.04 10.77 -0.60
N THR A 159 20.63 9.95 -1.58
CA THR A 159 20.45 8.50 -1.41
C THR A 159 21.52 7.71 -2.19
N SER A 160 21.90 6.54 -1.68
CA SER A 160 22.78 5.59 -2.38
C SER A 160 22.16 4.99 -3.63
N ASP A 161 20.84 4.84 -3.62
CA ASP A 161 20.07 4.10 -4.61
C ASP A 161 18.95 4.95 -5.22
N ALA A 162 18.31 4.41 -6.27
CA ALA A 162 17.18 5.04 -6.93
C ALA A 162 16.04 5.29 -5.95
N ALA A 163 15.71 6.56 -5.74
CA ALA A 163 14.61 6.99 -4.89
C ALA A 163 13.23 6.73 -5.50
N SER A 164 13.16 6.14 -6.69
CA SER A 164 11.90 5.65 -7.27
C SER A 164 12.14 4.30 -7.95
N VAL A 165 11.22 3.36 -7.72
CA VAL A 165 11.27 2.02 -8.28
C VAL A 165 9.90 1.63 -8.81
N THR A 166 9.82 1.34 -10.10
CA THR A 166 8.63 0.76 -10.72
C THR A 166 8.94 -0.67 -11.13
N ARG A 167 8.15 -1.64 -10.66
CA ARG A 167 8.32 -3.05 -11.02
C ARG A 167 6.97 -3.77 -11.06
N ARG A 168 6.95 -4.96 -11.65
CA ARG A 168 5.86 -5.92 -11.44
C ARG A 168 6.17 -6.78 -10.22
N ILE A 169 5.12 -7.31 -9.61
CA ILE A 169 5.21 -8.07 -8.36
C ILE A 169 6.20 -9.24 -8.46
N GLN A 170 7.08 -9.33 -7.46
CA GLN A 170 7.88 -10.52 -7.15
C GLN A 170 7.64 -10.86 -5.67
N TRP A 171 7.64 -12.14 -5.31
CA TRP A 171 7.36 -12.58 -3.93
C TRP A 171 8.37 -11.97 -2.94
N PRO A 172 7.92 -11.66 -1.71
CA PRO A 172 8.10 -10.39 -1.01
C PRO A 172 9.48 -9.77 -1.22
N PHE A 173 9.49 -8.47 -1.47
CA PHE A 173 10.70 -7.74 -1.79
C PHE A 173 10.95 -6.64 -0.77
N ARG A 174 12.22 -6.29 -0.65
CA ARG A 174 12.68 -5.17 0.17
C ARG A 174 13.10 -4.01 -0.72
N ILE A 175 12.91 -2.80 -0.22
CA ILE A 175 13.53 -1.59 -0.75
C ILE A 175 14.41 -1.03 0.34
N ASN A 176 15.69 -0.83 0.03
CA ASN A 176 16.67 -0.27 0.94
C ASN A 176 17.20 1.04 0.34
N LEU A 177 17.28 2.08 1.16
CA LEU A 177 17.92 3.34 0.82
C LEU A 177 18.88 3.70 1.95
N ALA A 178 20.13 4.01 1.62
CA ALA A 178 21.04 4.66 2.57
C ALA A 178 21.06 6.17 2.30
N PHE A 179 21.04 6.96 3.36
CA PHE A 179 21.07 8.42 3.30
C PHE A 179 22.46 8.94 3.69
N SER A 180 22.86 10.01 3.03
CA SER A 180 23.98 10.84 3.47
C SER A 180 23.58 12.31 3.43
N ALA A 181 24.14 13.10 4.36
CA ALA A 181 24.07 14.55 4.26
C ALA A 181 24.79 15.00 2.99
N LYS A 182 24.24 16.01 2.33
CA LYS A 182 24.90 16.72 1.23
C LYS A 182 25.83 17.81 1.75
#